data_AF-A0A7X7C6H6-F1
#
_entry.id   AF-A0A7X7C6H6-F1
#
_cell.length_a   1.000
_cell.length_b   1.000
_cell.length_c   1.000
_cell.angle_alpha   90.00
_cell.angle_beta   90.00
_cell.angle_gamma   90.00
#
_symmetry.space_group_name_H-M   'P 1'
#
loop_
_entity.id
_entity.type
_entity.pdbx_description
1 polymer ?
#
loop_
_entity_poly.entity_id
_entity_poly.type
_entity_poly.pdbx_seq_one_letter_code
_entity_poly.pdbx_strand_id
1 'polypeptide(L)' 'MKEYKIDYDLFSVEEIIKIINFFRLIELTKTKKINKDLIIERYHEYRNTLNNIALEKQYDKMLYQKSGVSIYETIKNLH' A
#
# COMPACT_ATOMS: atom_id res chain seq x y z
N MET A 1 -6.75 16.02 -1.05
CA MET A 1 -6.52 14.64 -0.57
C MET A 1 -6.65 13.71 -1.76
N LYS A 2 -5.79 12.69 -1.91
CA LYS A 2 -5.95 11.70 -2.99
C LYS A 2 -7.05 10.73 -2.58
N GLU A 3 -8.13 10.65 -3.35
CA GLU A 3 -9.21 9.70 -3.08
C GLU A 3 -8.79 8.30 -3.54
N TYR A 4 -8.55 7.37 -2.63
CA TYR A 4 -8.35 5.96 -2.99
C TYR A 4 -9.70 5.26 -3.09
N LYS A 5 -9.92 4.56 -4.20
CA LYS A 5 -11.12 3.74 -4.40
C LYS A 5 -10.89 2.38 -3.75
N ILE A 6 -11.14 2.32 -2.46
CA ILE A 6 -11.16 1.08 -1.66
C ILE A 6 -12.62 0.64 -1.55
N ASP A 7 -12.85 -0.67 -1.65
CA ASP A 7 -14.20 -1.23 -1.56
C ASP A 7 -14.61 -1.34 -0.09
N TYR A 8 -15.52 -0.48 0.35
CA TYR A 8 -15.91 -0.39 1.77
C TYR A 8 -16.77 -1.57 2.23
N ASP A 9 -17.37 -2.32 1.30
CA ASP A 9 -18.12 -3.55 1.59
C ASP A 9 -17.20 -4.77 1.78
N LEU A 10 -15.94 -4.72 1.30
CA LEU A 10 -15.00 -5.83 1.38
C LEU A 10 -14.13 -5.80 2.64
N PHE A 11 -14.02 -4.66 3.31
CA PHE A 11 -13.10 -4.45 4.43
C PHE A 11 -13.79 -3.77 5.60
N SER A 12 -13.42 -4.18 6.81
CA SER A 12 -13.78 -3.45 8.02
C SER A 12 -13.09 -2.07 8.06
N VAL A 13 -13.61 -1.17 8.88
CA VAL A 13 -13.03 0.17 9.07
C VAL A 13 -11.55 0.09 9.48
N GLU A 14 -11.19 -0.85 10.36
CA GLU A 14 -9.82 -1.05 10.81
C GLU A 14 -8.88 -1.49 9.67
N GLU A 15 -9.35 -2.38 8.81
CA GLU A 15 -8.61 -2.84 7.63
C GLU A 15 -8.43 -1.74 6.60
N ILE A 16 -9.46 -0.91 6.38
CA ILE A 16 -9.38 0.26 5.50
C ILE A 16 -8.33 1.24 6.01
N ILE A 17 -8.30 1.49 7.32
CA ILE A 17 -7.28 2.35 7.94
C ILE A 17 -5.88 1.77 7.71
N LYS A 18 -5.69 0.46 7.86
CA LYS A 18 -4.40 -0.22 7.57
C LYS A 18 -3.98 -0.04 6.12
N ILE A 19 -4.88 -0.25 5.16
CA ILE A 19 -4.62 -0.08 3.73
C ILE A 19 -4.20 1.37 3.42
N ILE A 20 -4.95 2.35 3.90
CA ILE A 20 -4.67 3.77 3.66
C ILE A 20 -3.33 4.17 4.29
N ASN A 21 -3.04 3.72 5.51
CA ASN A 21 -1.78 3.99 6.18
C ASN A 21 -0.60 3.39 5.43
N PHE A 22 -0.76 2.18 4.88
CA PHE A 22 0.26 1.57 4.06
C PHE A 22 0.51 2.36 2.77
N PHE A 23 -0.53 2.81 2.07
CA PHE A 23 -0.36 3.65 0.88
C PHE A 23 0.40 4.94 1.19
N ARG A 24 0.06 5.61 2.28
CA ARG A 24 0.78 6.81 2.73
C ARG A 24 2.25 6.51 3.01
N LEU A 25 2.56 5.39 3.64
CA LEU A 25 3.94 4.96 3.89
C LEU A 25 4.72 4.79 2.58
N ILE A 26 4.13 4.12 1.59
CA ILE A 26 4.73 3.93 0.27
C ILE A 26 4.89 5.28 -0.46
N GLU A 27 3.93 6.20 -0.38
CA GLU A 27 4.10 7.53 -0.95
C GLU A 27 5.26 8.32 -0.32
N LEU A 28 5.47 8.16 0.99
CA LEU A 28 6.56 8.82 1.70
C LEU A 28 7.93 8.36 1.24
N THR A 29 8.08 7.11 0.76
CA THR A 29 9.38 6.60 0.27
C THR A 29 9.90 7.38 -0.93
N LYS A 30 9.01 8.04 -1.70
CA LYS A 30 9.39 8.93 -2.81
C LYS A 30 10.20 10.14 -2.36
N THR A 31 9.95 10.63 -1.14
CA THR A 31 10.50 11.90 -0.65
C THR A 31 11.46 11.71 0.53
N LYS A 32 11.33 10.60 1.25
CA LYS A 32 12.08 10.33 2.48
C LYS A 32 12.60 8.90 2.47
N LYS A 33 13.78 8.71 3.06
CA LYS A 33 14.29 7.38 3.37
C LYS A 33 13.53 6.85 4.58
N ILE A 34 12.72 5.81 4.37
CA ILE A 34 11.97 5.12 5.43
C ILE A 34 12.73 3.87 5.83
N ASN A 35 12.62 3.44 7.09
CA ASN A 35 13.21 2.21 7.57
C ASN A 35 12.68 1.01 6.75
N LYS A 36 13.59 0.18 6.23
CA LYS A 36 13.25 -0.98 5.38
C LYS A 36 12.40 -2.00 6.14
N ASP A 37 12.76 -2.32 7.39
CA ASP A 37 12.03 -3.29 8.21
C ASP A 37 10.59 -2.84 8.45
N LEU A 38 10.39 -1.53 8.66
CA LEU A 38 9.06 -0.94 8.81
C LEU A 38 8.22 -1.10 7.53
N ILE A 39 8.79 -0.89 6.35
CA ILE A 39 8.06 -1.06 5.08
C ILE A 39 7.67 -2.53 4.90
N ILE A 40 8.59 -3.46 5.19
CA ILE A 40 8.36 -4.90 5.04
C ILE A 40 7.26 -5.37 6.01
N GLU A 41 7.33 -4.98 7.28
CA GLU A 41 6.32 -5.30 8.30
C GLU A 41 4.92 -4.82 7.86
N ARG A 42 4.80 -3.55 7.46
CA ARG A 42 3.53 -2.97 7.02
C ARG A 42 3.02 -3.59 5.71
N TYR A 43 3.93 -4.01 4.83
CA TYR A 43 3.57 -4.73 3.60
C TYR A 43 3.00 -6.12 3.91
N HIS A 44 3.55 -6.84 4.87
CA HIS A 44 2.99 -8.12 5.30
C HIS A 44 1.59 -7.96 5.90
N GLU A 45 1.37 -6.95 6.74
CA GLU A 45 0.04 -6.66 7.29
C GLU A 45 -0.97 -6.28 6.20
N TYR A 46 -0.55 -5.46 5.23
CA TYR A 46 -1.37 -5.12 4.07
C TYR A 46 -1.75 -6.36 3.24
N ARG A 47 -0.78 -7.24 2.96
CA ARG A 47 -1.01 -8.50 2.24
C ARG A 47 -1.98 -9.42 2.98
N ASN A 48 -1.81 -9.55 4.29
CA ASN A 48 -2.69 -10.37 5.13
C ASN A 48 -4.12 -9.80 5.18
N THR A 49 -4.25 -8.47 5.16
CA THR A 49 -5.56 -7.78 5.12
C THR A 49 -6.28 -8.01 3.80
N LEU A 50 -5.57 -7.93 2.67
CA LEU A 50 -6.20 -8.15 1.36
C LEU A 50 -6.48 -9.63 1.07
N ASN A 51 -5.53 -10.51 1.44
CA ASN A 51 -5.54 -11.94 1.15
C ASN A 51 -5.91 -12.29 -0.31
N ASN A 52 -5.63 -11.39 -1.26
CA ASN A 52 -6.07 -11.49 -2.64
C ASN A 52 -5.10 -10.76 -3.59
N ILE A 53 -4.39 -11.54 -4.41
CA ILE A 53 -3.36 -11.05 -5.34
C ILE A 53 -3.95 -10.13 -6.42
N ALA A 54 -5.21 -10.34 -6.84
CA ALA A 54 -5.83 -9.47 -7.83
C ALA A 54 -6.07 -8.06 -7.27
N LEU A 55 -6.52 -7.98 -6.01
CA LEU A 55 -6.69 -6.71 -5.30
C LEU A 55 -5.34 -6.02 -5.07
N GLU A 56 -4.30 -6.77 -4.71
CA GLU A 56 -2.94 -6.21 -4.57
C GLU A 56 -2.49 -5.51 -5.86
N LYS A 57 -2.66 -6.15 -7.03
CA LYS A 57 -2.31 -5.58 -8.34
C LYS A 57 -3.17 -4.37 -8.69
N GLN A 58 -4.47 -4.43 -8.40
CA GLN A 58 -5.38 -3.32 -8.66
C GLN A 58 -5.00 -2.08 -7.84
N TYR A 59 -4.69 -2.29 -6.56
CA TYR A 59 -4.31 -1.23 -5.64
C TYR A 59 -2.92 -0.67 -5.91
N ASP A 60 -1.96 -1.52 -6.28
CA ASP A 60 -0.64 -1.07 -6.76
C ASP A 60 -0.79 -0.15 -7.99
N LYS A 61 -1.57 -0.57 -8.99
CA LYS A 61 -1.85 0.24 -10.19
C LYS A 61 -2.53 1.56 -9.83
N MET A 62 -3.52 1.53 -8.94
CA MET A 62 -4.22 2.73 -8.48
C MET A 62 -3.27 3.70 -7.76
N LEU A 63 -2.42 3.18 -6.87
CA LEU A 63 -1.45 3.98 -6.15
C LEU A 63 -0.47 4.64 -7.14
N TYR A 64 0.10 3.84 -8.05
CA TYR A 64 1.01 4.33 -9.07
C TYR A 64 0.40 5.45 -9.92
N GLN A 65 -0.84 5.28 -10.39
CA GLN A 65 -1.54 6.31 -11.16
C GLN A 65 -1.73 7.63 -10.38
N LYS A 66 -1.88 7.56 -9.05
CA LYS A 66 -2.13 8.74 -8.20
C LYS A 66 -0.87 9.37 -7.61
N SER A 67 0.20 8.61 -7.41
CA SER A 67 1.42 9.05 -6.71
C SER A 67 2.69 8.99 -7.54
N GLY A 68 2.66 8.22 -8.63
CA GLY A 68 3.85 7.85 -9.40
C GLY A 68 4.77 6.89 -8.65
N VAL A 69 4.27 6.18 -7.63
CA VAL A 69 5.03 5.19 -6.85
C VAL A 69 4.29 3.87 -6.85
N SER A 70 4.98 2.79 -7.21
CA SER A 70 4.47 1.43 -7.13
C SER A 70 4.89 0.78 -5.81
N ILE A 71 3.96 0.06 -5.18
CA ILE A 71 4.21 -0.83 -4.06
C ILE A 71 5.18 -1.92 -4.50
N TYR A 72 4.92 -2.56 -5.65
CA TYR A 72 5.77 -3.64 -6.16
C TYR A 72 7.22 -3.18 -6.38
N GLU A 73 7.42 -2.05 -7.06
CA GLU A 73 8.76 -1.51 -7.29
C GLU A 73 9.45 -1.12 -5.98
N THR A 74 8.70 -0.50 -5.05
CA THR A 74 9.24 -0.12 -3.74
C THR A 74 9.74 -1.34 -2.99
N ILE A 75 8.94 -2.41 -2.88
CA ILE A 75 9.33 -3.64 -2.18
C ILE A 75 10.48 -4.34 -2.90
N LYS A 76 10.46 -4.40 -4.24
CA LYS A 76 11.52 -5.01 -5.04
C LYS A 76 12.89 -4.35 -4.81
N ASN A 77 12.92 -3.03 -4.63
CA ASN A 77 14.16 -2.27 -4.40
C ASN A 77 14.68 -2.36 -2.95
N LEU A 78 13.95 -3.02 -2.04
CA LEU A 78 14.39 -3.22 -0.65
C LEU A 78 15.25 -4.46 -0.47
N HIS A 79 15.03 -5.49 -1.30
CA HIS A 79 15.88 -6.68 -1.46
C HIS A 79 17.15 -6.34 -2.24
#